data_AF-A0A2W6EYQ1-F1
#
_entry.id   AF-A0A2W6EYQ1-F1
#
_cell.length_a   1.000
_cell.length_b   1.000
_cell.length_c   1.000
_cell.angle_alpha   90.00
_cell.angle_beta   90.00
_cell.angle_gamma   90.00
#
_symmetry.space_group_name_H-M   'P 1'
#
loop_
_entity.id
_entity.type
_entity.pdbx_description
1 polymer ?
#
loop_
_entity_poly.entity_id
_entity_poly.type
_entity_poly.pdbx_seq_one_letter_code
_entity_poly.pdbx_strand_id
1 'polypeptide(L)'
;MTTPRGSSSSWASELASFVTAGLGRYLLALLTALIIAGHLVWLATRRRTQLGYLAGVGLGIYQAAGLGLVGDYGVADPKRPLGRAAAVVWTIVGVSFVSLFTAALASHLTVQNIEGKITGVQDLRAARVATVSGSSAAGYLTAHAITFTSAPTINDVYRQLNSGGVDAIVFDAPVLQHHIKLIRSTNETLVGGIFARENYGIALPLGSALRKKINETLLDITADGTYDELYSKYFGDANSG
;
A
#
# COMPACT_ATOMS: atom_id res chain seq x y z
N MET A 1 6.67 -7.00 14.52
CA MET A 1 6.91 -5.53 14.51
C MET A 1 5.58 -4.85 14.16
N THR A 2 5.39 -3.56 14.46
CA THR A 2 4.19 -2.80 14.05
C THR A 2 4.53 -1.61 13.18
N THR A 3 3.67 -1.28 12.24
CA THR A 3 3.83 -0.14 11.32
C THR A 3 2.55 0.66 11.23
N PRO A 4 2.61 1.99 11.01
CA PRO A 4 1.43 2.78 10.71
C PRO A 4 0.85 2.29 9.38
N ARG A 5 -0.47 2.16 9.32
CA ARG A 5 -1.20 1.92 8.08
C ARG A 5 -1.26 3.25 7.32
N GLY A 6 -0.49 3.38 6.25
CA GLY A 6 -0.52 4.48 5.27
C GLY A 6 -0.45 5.90 5.86
N SER A 7 0.73 6.53 5.84
CA SER A 7 0.86 7.95 6.21
C SER A 7 -0.01 8.84 5.32
N SER A 8 -0.61 9.87 5.90
CA SER A 8 -1.38 10.91 5.19
C SER A 8 -0.52 11.65 4.16
N SER A 9 -0.38 11.08 2.96
CA SER A 9 0.18 11.77 1.81
C SER A 9 -0.81 12.83 1.35
N SER A 10 -0.31 14.04 1.09
CA SER A 10 -1.13 15.06 0.47
C SER A 10 -1.53 14.54 -0.92
N TRP A 11 -2.82 14.65 -1.27
CA TRP A 11 -3.37 14.23 -2.56
C TRP A 11 -2.53 14.70 -3.76
N ALA A 12 -1.83 15.84 -3.63
CA ALA A 12 -0.90 16.38 -4.62
C ALA A 12 0.37 15.52 -4.80
N SER A 13 0.94 14.99 -3.72
CA SER A 13 2.11 14.09 -3.78
C SER A 13 1.75 12.72 -4.35
N GLU A 14 0.54 12.23 -4.07
CA GLU A 14 0.01 11.02 -4.69
C GLU A 14 -0.15 11.25 -6.19
N LEU A 15 -0.81 12.33 -6.62
CA LEU A 15 -0.94 12.71 -8.04
C LEU A 15 0.42 12.87 -8.75
N ALA A 16 1.42 13.43 -8.08
CA ALA A 16 2.76 13.55 -8.64
C ALA A 16 3.44 12.17 -8.81
N SER A 17 3.30 11.28 -7.83
CA SER A 17 3.78 9.88 -7.92
C SER A 17 3.01 9.07 -8.96
N PHE A 18 1.72 9.36 -9.18
CA PHE A 18 0.86 8.78 -10.23
C PHE A 18 1.37 9.08 -11.64
N VAL A 19 1.88 10.29 -11.88
CA VAL A 19 2.43 10.70 -13.19
C VAL A 19 3.82 10.10 -13.44
N THR A 20 4.60 9.84 -12.39
CA THR A 20 5.98 9.36 -12.49
C THR A 20 6.13 7.83 -12.48
N ALA A 21 5.22 7.10 -11.82
CA ALA A 21 5.28 5.64 -11.70
C ALA A 21 4.44 4.95 -12.78
N GLY A 22 5.07 4.41 -13.84
CA GLY A 22 4.50 3.42 -14.78
C GLY A 22 3.34 3.89 -15.67
N LEU A 23 2.29 4.45 -15.08
CA LEU A 23 1.09 4.99 -15.73
C LEU A 23 1.34 6.26 -16.55
N GLY A 24 2.39 7.02 -16.27
CA GLY A 24 2.80 8.14 -17.13
C GLY A 24 3.00 7.71 -18.60
N ARG A 25 3.41 6.45 -18.83
CA ARG A 25 3.50 5.86 -20.17
C ARG A 25 2.14 5.69 -20.85
N TYR A 26 1.09 5.33 -20.12
CA TYR A 26 -0.26 5.22 -20.68
C TYR A 26 -0.86 6.59 -21.01
N LEU A 27 -0.64 7.60 -20.16
CA LEU A 27 -1.04 8.98 -20.46
C LEU A 27 -0.31 9.51 -21.69
N LEU A 28 0.99 9.26 -21.80
CA LEU A 28 1.78 9.67 -22.97
C LEU A 28 1.34 8.91 -24.24
N ALA A 29 1.02 7.62 -24.13
CA ALA A 29 0.44 6.83 -25.21
C ALA A 29 -0.93 7.36 -25.64
N LEU A 30 -1.79 7.79 -24.71
CA LEU A 30 -3.08 8.41 -25.02
C LEU A 30 -2.90 9.75 -25.73
N LEU A 31 -2.05 10.63 -25.20
CA LEU A 31 -1.80 11.95 -25.80
C LEU A 31 -1.23 11.81 -27.21
N THR A 32 -0.28 10.89 -27.43
CA THR A 32 0.25 10.61 -28.77
C THR A 32 -0.82 10.02 -29.70
N ALA A 33 -1.65 9.09 -29.22
CA ALA A 33 -2.77 8.56 -30.01
C ALA A 33 -3.79 9.64 -30.38
N LEU A 34 -4.13 10.55 -29.46
CA LEU A 34 -5.03 11.69 -29.70
C LEU A 34 -4.44 12.67 -30.71
N ILE A 35 -3.14 12.95 -30.63
CA ILE A 35 -2.45 13.77 -31.62
C ILE A 35 -2.52 13.12 -32.99
N ILE A 36 -2.21 11.82 -33.11
CA ILE A 36 -2.28 11.08 -34.37
C ILE A 36 -3.71 11.08 -34.92
N ALA A 37 -4.69 10.75 -34.09
CA ALA A 37 -6.11 10.75 -34.48
C ALA A 37 -6.58 12.15 -34.90
N GLY A 38 -6.13 13.20 -34.21
CA GLY A 38 -6.42 14.59 -34.57
C GLY A 38 -5.85 14.98 -35.94
N HIS A 39 -4.65 14.51 -36.28
CA HIS A 39 -4.07 14.70 -37.62
C HIS A 39 -4.86 13.93 -38.68
N LEU A 40 -5.33 12.71 -38.38
CA LEU A 40 -6.16 11.92 -39.30
C LEU A 40 -7.54 12.55 -39.52
N VAL A 41 -8.19 13.03 -38.46
CA VAL A 41 -9.48 13.75 -38.53
C VAL A 41 -9.31 15.06 -39.30
N TRP A 42 -8.26 15.82 -39.02
CA TRP A 42 -7.93 17.02 -39.80
C TRP A 42 -7.70 16.69 -41.29
N LEU A 43 -6.91 15.66 -41.61
CA LEU A 43 -6.67 15.27 -43.02
C LEU A 43 -7.96 14.88 -43.74
N ALA A 44 -8.89 14.22 -43.04
CA ALA A 44 -10.20 13.83 -43.57
C ALA A 44 -11.16 15.03 -43.74
N THR A 45 -11.05 16.05 -42.87
CA THR A 45 -11.95 17.22 -42.85
C THR A 45 -11.36 18.47 -43.49
N ARG A 46 -10.07 18.50 -43.86
CA ARG A 46 -9.33 19.69 -44.35
C ARG A 46 -10.00 20.42 -45.51
N ARG A 47 -10.73 19.69 -46.36
CA ARG A 47 -11.44 20.28 -47.51
C ARG A 47 -12.74 21.00 -47.13
N ARG A 48 -13.27 20.77 -45.93
CA ARG A 48 -14.54 21.31 -45.45
C ARG A 48 -14.36 22.51 -44.51
N THR A 49 -13.34 22.48 -43.65
CA THR A 49 -13.17 23.49 -42.59
C THR A 49 -12.39 24.73 -43.03
N GLN A 50 -11.58 24.68 -44.10
CA GLN A 50 -10.78 25.83 -44.60
C GLN A 50 -9.91 26.50 -43.51
N LEU A 51 -9.62 25.81 -42.41
CA LEU A 51 -8.83 26.31 -41.29
C LEU A 51 -7.32 26.15 -41.58
N GLY A 52 -6.52 27.07 -41.04
CA GLY A 52 -5.07 26.92 -40.99
C GLY A 52 -4.64 25.66 -40.23
N TYR A 53 -3.43 25.15 -40.50
CA TYR A 53 -2.95 23.86 -39.98
C TYR A 53 -3.11 23.70 -38.46
N LEU A 54 -2.63 24.66 -37.67
CA LEU A 54 -2.66 24.59 -36.21
C LEU A 54 -4.10 24.53 -35.67
N ALA A 55 -4.99 25.40 -36.18
CA ALA A 55 -6.39 25.42 -35.79
C ALA A 55 -7.14 24.15 -36.24
N GLY A 56 -6.79 23.63 -37.41
CA GLY A 56 -7.38 22.41 -37.95
C GLY A 56 -6.99 21.15 -37.19
N VAL A 57 -5.71 20.99 -36.82
CA VAL A 57 -5.25 19.87 -36.00
C VAL A 57 -5.82 19.97 -34.58
N GLY A 58 -5.86 21.17 -33.99
CA GLY A 58 -6.47 21.38 -32.67
C GLY A 58 -7.94 20.98 -32.64
N LEU A 59 -8.72 21.38 -33.66
CA LEU A 59 -10.11 20.94 -33.82
C LEU A 59 -10.22 19.43 -34.01
N GLY A 60 -9.31 18.83 -34.80
CA GLY A 60 -9.26 17.38 -35.00
C GLY A 60 -8.98 16.62 -33.71
N ILE A 61 -8.08 17.11 -32.85
CA ILE A 61 -7.79 16.51 -31.53
C ILE A 61 -9.03 16.59 -30.63
N TYR A 62 -9.69 17.75 -30.58
CA TYR A 62 -10.94 17.92 -29.81
C TYR A 62 -12.02 16.93 -30.26
N GLN A 63 -12.21 16.77 -31.57
CA GLN A 63 -13.16 15.82 -32.14
C GLN A 63 -12.76 14.36 -31.86
N ALA A 64 -11.48 14.02 -32.00
CA ALA A 64 -10.98 12.68 -31.69
C ALA A 64 -11.15 12.32 -30.20
N ALA A 65 -10.94 13.29 -29.30
CA ALA A 65 -11.18 13.12 -27.87
C ALA A 65 -12.68 12.88 -27.58
N GLY A 66 -13.57 13.71 -28.14
CA GLY A 66 -15.02 13.54 -27.97
C GLY A 66 -15.51 12.18 -28.46
N LEU A 67 -15.08 11.76 -29.66
CA LEU A 67 -15.49 10.48 -30.24
C LEU A 67 -14.91 9.27 -29.50
N GLY A 68 -13.63 9.33 -29.10
CA GLY A 68 -12.92 8.21 -28.49
C GLY A 68 -13.32 8.01 -27.02
N LEU A 69 -13.42 9.09 -26.25
CA LEU A 69 -13.62 9.03 -24.81
C LEU A 69 -15.10 9.10 -24.40
N VAL A 70 -15.90 9.86 -25.13
CA VAL A 70 -17.31 10.14 -24.78
C VAL A 70 -18.28 9.47 -25.77
N GLY A 71 -17.83 9.17 -26.99
CA GLY A 71 -18.70 8.72 -28.07
C GLY A 71 -19.50 9.85 -28.72
N ASP A 72 -19.07 11.10 -28.55
CA ASP A 72 -19.69 12.25 -29.23
C ASP A 72 -19.16 12.36 -30.67
N TYR A 73 -20.08 12.21 -31.62
CA TYR A 73 -19.77 12.27 -33.05
C TYR A 73 -19.67 13.71 -33.58
N GLY A 74 -20.28 14.69 -32.90
CA GLY A 74 -20.22 16.12 -33.22
C GLY A 74 -20.26 16.47 -34.72
N VAL A 75 -19.42 17.43 -35.13
CA VAL A 75 -19.26 17.88 -36.54
C VAL A 75 -18.44 16.88 -37.39
N ALA A 76 -17.88 15.83 -36.76
CA ALA A 76 -17.02 14.85 -37.39
C ALA A 76 -17.76 13.59 -37.89
N ASP A 77 -19.10 13.56 -37.82
CA ASP A 77 -19.91 12.39 -38.20
C ASP A 77 -19.52 11.85 -39.60
N PRO A 78 -18.93 10.64 -39.66
CA PRO A 78 -18.49 10.06 -40.91
C PRO A 78 -19.69 9.65 -41.78
N LYS A 79 -19.82 10.28 -42.95
CA LYS A 79 -20.87 9.93 -43.93
C LYS A 79 -20.58 8.67 -44.75
N ARG A 80 -19.32 8.23 -44.80
CA ARG A 80 -18.89 7.06 -45.58
C ARG A 80 -18.89 5.80 -44.70
N PRO A 81 -19.30 4.62 -45.22
CA PRO A 81 -19.37 3.39 -44.43
C PRO A 81 -18.03 3.02 -43.81
N LEU A 82 -16.93 3.16 -44.56
CA LEU A 82 -15.57 2.94 -44.04
C LEU A 82 -15.20 3.90 -42.90
N GLY A 83 -15.64 5.16 -42.97
CA GLY A 83 -15.40 6.14 -41.90
C GLY A 83 -16.19 5.83 -40.64
N ARG A 84 -17.40 5.29 -40.76
CA ARG A 84 -18.22 4.82 -39.63
C ARG A 84 -17.58 3.64 -38.94
N ALA A 85 -17.08 2.66 -39.70
CA ALA A 85 -16.34 1.53 -39.15
C ALA A 85 -15.10 1.99 -38.37
N ALA A 86 -14.32 2.93 -38.93
CA ALA A 86 -13.15 3.50 -38.25
C ALA A 86 -13.54 4.27 -36.96
N ALA A 87 -14.64 5.02 -36.98
CA ALA A 87 -15.14 5.73 -35.80
C ALA A 87 -15.56 4.77 -34.68
N VAL A 88 -16.26 3.68 -35.01
CA VAL A 88 -16.63 2.64 -34.04
C VAL A 88 -15.39 2.00 -33.41
N VAL A 89 -14.38 1.65 -34.23
CA VAL A 89 -13.11 1.10 -33.72
C VAL A 89 -12.42 2.11 -32.79
N TRP A 90 -12.38 3.39 -33.17
CA TRP A 90 -11.78 4.44 -32.34
C TRP A 90 -12.50 4.63 -30.99
N THR A 91 -13.83 4.58 -30.97
CA THR A 91 -14.62 4.64 -29.73
C THR A 91 -14.35 3.43 -28.84
N ILE A 92 -14.25 2.22 -29.40
CA ILE A 92 -13.91 1.01 -28.61
C ILE A 92 -12.51 1.16 -27.98
N VAL A 93 -11.54 1.67 -28.74
CA VAL A 93 -10.18 1.92 -28.23
C VAL A 93 -10.20 2.91 -27.07
N GLY A 94 -10.92 4.02 -27.21
CA GLY A 94 -10.97 5.04 -26.16
C GLY A 94 -11.72 4.60 -24.91
N VAL A 95 -12.85 3.90 -25.03
CA VAL A 95 -13.56 3.32 -23.87
C VAL A 95 -12.69 2.28 -23.16
N SER A 96 -12.04 1.39 -23.92
CA SER A 96 -11.13 0.38 -23.35
C SER A 96 -9.98 1.04 -22.60
N PHE A 97 -9.43 2.14 -23.12
CA PHE A 97 -8.40 2.91 -22.44
C PHE A 97 -8.92 3.49 -21.11
N VAL A 98 -10.08 4.14 -21.10
CA VAL A 98 -10.67 4.72 -19.88
C VAL A 98 -10.92 3.66 -18.82
N SER A 99 -11.43 2.48 -19.22
CA SER A 99 -11.66 1.36 -18.31
C SER A 99 -10.36 0.80 -17.75
N LEU A 100 -9.35 0.56 -18.60
CA LEU A 100 -8.04 0.06 -18.17
C LEU A 100 -7.30 1.07 -17.29
N PHE A 101 -7.40 2.35 -17.60
CA PHE A 101 -6.84 3.43 -16.79
C PHE A 101 -7.49 3.47 -15.41
N THR A 102 -8.81 3.45 -15.34
CA THR A 102 -9.56 3.41 -14.07
C THR A 102 -9.23 2.16 -13.26
N ALA A 103 -9.14 0.99 -13.91
CA ALA A 103 -8.78 -0.27 -13.25
C ALA A 103 -7.34 -0.24 -12.72
N ALA A 104 -6.38 0.26 -13.50
CA ALA A 104 -5.00 0.40 -13.08
C ALA A 104 -4.87 1.40 -11.92
N LEU A 105 -5.61 2.51 -11.95
CA LEU A 105 -5.67 3.48 -10.88
C LEU A 105 -6.23 2.86 -9.59
N ALA A 106 -7.36 2.15 -9.68
CA ALA A 106 -7.97 1.47 -8.55
C ALA A 106 -7.05 0.38 -7.97
N SER A 107 -6.39 -0.40 -8.81
CA SER A 107 -5.40 -1.40 -8.37
C SER A 107 -4.22 -0.75 -7.65
N HIS A 108 -3.70 0.37 -8.15
CA HIS A 108 -2.57 1.07 -7.53
C HIS A 108 -2.98 1.60 -6.15
N LEU A 109 -4.14 2.26 -6.05
CA LEU A 109 -4.69 2.73 -4.77
C LEU A 109 -4.92 1.58 -3.78
N THR A 110 -5.38 0.43 -4.28
CA THR A 110 -5.58 -0.77 -3.45
C THR A 110 -4.24 -1.30 -2.93
N VAL A 111 -3.22 -1.40 -3.78
CA VAL A 111 -1.88 -1.86 -3.38
C VAL A 111 -1.25 -0.90 -2.38
N GLN A 112 -1.34 0.41 -2.57
CA GLN A 112 -0.82 1.40 -1.61
C GLN A 112 -1.53 1.36 -0.24
N ASN A 113 -2.80 0.94 -0.20
CA ASN A 113 -3.54 0.75 1.05
C ASN A 113 -3.30 -0.62 1.73
N ILE A 114 -2.72 -1.58 1.01
CA ILE A 114 -2.45 -2.94 1.49
C ILE A 114 -0.96 -3.09 1.87
N GLU A 115 -0.05 -2.46 1.15
CA GLU A 115 1.38 -2.49 1.44
C GLU A 115 1.74 -1.40 2.45
N GLY A 116 1.73 -1.75 3.73
CA GLY A 116 2.66 -1.10 4.66
C GLY A 116 4.06 -1.20 4.05
N LYS A 117 4.79 -0.07 3.98
CA LYS A 117 6.14 0.07 3.39
C LYS A 117 7.19 -0.93 3.93
N ILE A 118 6.83 -1.70 4.95
CA ILE A 118 7.67 -2.62 5.69
C ILE A 118 6.90 -3.94 5.82
N THR A 119 7.37 -4.95 5.08
CA THR A 119 6.76 -6.28 5.04
C THR A 119 7.58 -7.30 5.84
N GLY A 120 8.88 -7.02 6.02
CA GLY A 120 9.80 -7.90 6.73
C GLY A 120 10.95 -7.16 7.40
N VAL A 121 11.77 -7.92 8.15
CA VAL A 121 12.94 -7.42 8.88
C VAL A 121 13.96 -6.76 7.94
N GLN A 122 14.01 -7.22 6.68
CA GLN A 122 14.89 -6.69 5.64
C GLN A 122 14.64 -5.18 5.41
N ASP A 123 13.37 -4.77 5.45
CA ASP A 123 12.92 -3.42 5.13
C ASP A 123 13.22 -2.42 6.25
N LEU A 124 13.48 -2.92 7.47
CA LEU A 124 13.81 -2.11 8.64
C LEU A 124 15.09 -1.28 8.46
N ARG A 125 16.02 -1.73 7.60
CA ARG A 125 17.26 -1.00 7.34
C ARG A 125 17.05 0.32 6.60
N ALA A 126 15.98 0.41 5.83
CA ALA A 126 15.62 1.61 5.06
C ALA A 126 14.55 2.46 5.75
N ALA A 127 14.08 2.04 6.94
CA ALA A 127 12.99 2.66 7.67
C ALA A 127 13.46 3.35 8.95
N ARG A 128 12.68 4.31 9.44
CA ARG A 128 12.88 4.88 10.79
C ARG A 128 12.28 3.92 11.81
N VAL A 129 13.12 3.20 12.53
CA VAL A 129 12.69 2.21 13.52
C VAL A 129 12.78 2.80 14.92
N ALA A 130 11.83 2.48 15.79
CA ALA A 130 11.97 2.70 17.23
C ALA A 130 11.73 1.45 18.08
N THR A 131 12.35 1.46 19.25
CA THR A 131 12.22 0.42 20.27
C THR A 131 12.41 1.00 21.67
N VAL A 132 12.27 0.18 22.71
CA VAL A 132 12.52 0.57 24.10
C VAL A 132 14.01 0.41 24.42
N SER A 133 14.60 1.41 25.06
CA SER A 133 16.00 1.40 25.50
C SER A 133 16.29 0.20 26.42
N GLY A 134 17.38 -0.52 26.14
CA GLY A 134 17.83 -1.65 26.99
C GLY A 134 16.99 -2.93 26.89
N SER A 135 16.09 -3.03 25.91
CA SER A 135 15.30 -4.23 25.65
C SER A 135 16.05 -5.28 24.82
N SER A 136 15.56 -6.53 24.81
CA SER A 136 16.06 -7.58 23.91
C SER A 136 15.95 -7.16 22.44
N ALA A 137 14.85 -6.49 22.08
CA ALA A 137 14.64 -5.88 20.77
C ALA A 137 15.75 -4.87 20.40
N ALA A 138 16.17 -4.00 21.33
CA ALA A 138 17.27 -3.07 21.10
C ALA A 138 18.61 -3.81 20.88
N GLY A 139 18.85 -4.88 21.64
CA GLY A 139 20.01 -5.76 21.45
C GLY A 139 20.01 -6.41 20.06
N TYR A 140 18.86 -6.92 19.62
CA TYR A 140 18.69 -7.52 18.29
C TYR A 140 18.97 -6.51 17.17
N LEU A 141 18.39 -5.32 17.23
CA LEU A 141 18.59 -4.28 16.22
C LEU A 141 20.06 -3.84 16.14
N THR A 142 20.70 -3.70 17.29
CA THR A 142 22.14 -3.36 17.38
C THR A 142 22.99 -4.45 16.74
N ALA A 143 22.74 -5.72 17.07
CA ALA A 143 23.48 -6.86 16.53
C ALA A 143 23.36 -7.00 15.00
N HIS A 144 22.24 -6.55 14.41
CA HIS A 144 21.97 -6.64 12.97
C HIS A 144 22.29 -5.35 12.19
N ALA A 145 22.92 -4.37 12.86
CA ALA A 145 23.27 -3.05 12.31
C ALA A 145 22.07 -2.31 11.70
N ILE A 146 20.92 -2.38 12.37
CA ILE A 146 19.73 -1.62 12.00
C ILE A 146 19.73 -0.32 12.79
N THR A 147 19.59 0.82 12.12
CA THR A 147 19.50 2.13 12.79
C THR A 147 18.14 2.28 13.46
N PHE A 148 18.12 2.66 14.74
CA PHE A 148 16.87 2.85 15.48
C PHE A 148 16.97 4.00 16.48
N THR A 149 15.81 4.56 16.84
CA THR A 149 15.64 5.48 17.96
C THR A 149 15.09 4.73 19.16
N SER A 150 15.67 4.94 20.33
CA SER A 150 15.22 4.30 21.56
C SER A 150 14.48 5.27 22.47
N ALA A 151 13.39 4.84 23.10
CA ALA A 151 12.71 5.60 24.13
C ALA A 151 12.66 4.84 25.47
N PRO A 152 12.48 5.53 26.61
CA PRO A 152 12.47 4.90 27.93
C PRO A 152 11.29 3.92 28.13
N THR A 153 10.14 4.22 27.53
CA THR A 153 8.94 3.39 27.68
C THR A 153 8.30 3.05 26.34
N ILE A 154 7.60 1.92 26.27
CA ILE A 154 6.88 1.50 25.06
C ILE A 154 5.79 2.51 24.66
N ASN A 155 5.18 3.20 25.63
CA ASN A 155 4.17 4.23 25.38
C ASN A 155 4.76 5.43 24.64
N ASP A 156 6.01 5.79 24.91
CA ASP A 156 6.69 6.86 24.19
C ASP A 156 6.96 6.46 22.74
N VAL A 157 7.31 5.19 22.53
CA VAL A 157 7.50 4.62 21.19
C VAL A 157 6.18 4.61 20.40
N TYR A 158 5.05 4.22 21.02
CA TYR A 158 3.73 4.31 20.40
C TYR A 158 3.35 5.75 20.04
N ARG A 159 3.71 6.74 20.86
CA ARG A 159 3.46 8.16 20.51
C ARG A 159 4.28 8.60 19.31
N GLN A 160 5.54 8.15 19.18
CA GLN A 160 6.38 8.45 18.02
C GLN A 160 5.84 7.82 16.72
N LEU A 161 5.26 6.62 16.82
CA LEU A 161 4.60 5.96 15.69
C LEU A 161 3.37 6.74 15.25
N ASN A 162 2.52 7.09 16.21
CA ASN A 162 1.27 7.83 15.95
C ASN A 162 1.50 9.26 15.45
N SER A 163 2.62 9.90 15.81
CA SER A 163 2.99 11.21 15.28
C SER A 163 3.70 11.17 13.92
N GLY A 164 3.96 9.97 13.37
CA GLY A 164 4.73 9.80 12.12
C GLY A 164 6.23 10.10 12.28
N GLY A 165 6.73 10.19 13.51
CA GLY A 165 8.15 10.36 13.81
C GLY A 165 8.98 9.12 13.43
N VAL A 166 8.37 7.95 13.45
CA VAL A 166 8.97 6.66 13.05
C VAL A 166 8.03 5.86 12.17
N ASP A 167 8.61 5.00 11.34
CA ASP A 167 7.90 4.16 10.36
C ASP A 167 7.60 2.75 10.90
N ALA A 168 8.33 2.28 11.93
CA ALA A 168 8.10 0.97 12.55
C ALA A 168 8.49 0.92 14.02
N ILE A 169 7.80 0.07 14.79
CA ILE A 169 8.17 -0.35 16.14
C ILE A 169 8.63 -1.80 16.12
N VAL A 170 9.79 -2.06 16.73
CA VAL A 170 10.29 -3.41 16.97
C VAL A 170 10.32 -3.66 18.46
N PHE A 171 9.51 -4.60 18.92
CA PHE A 171 9.40 -5.00 20.32
C PHE A 171 8.78 -6.40 20.43
N ASP A 172 8.67 -6.91 21.65
CA ASP A 172 8.12 -8.23 21.97
C ASP A 172 6.75 -8.47 21.32
N ALA A 173 6.62 -9.59 20.62
CA ALA A 173 5.40 -9.90 19.87
C ALA A 173 4.12 -9.94 20.73
N PRO A 174 4.10 -10.55 21.93
CA PRO A 174 2.90 -10.58 22.76
C PRO A 174 2.46 -9.19 23.23
N VAL A 175 3.43 -8.30 23.50
CA VAL A 175 3.16 -6.92 23.92
C VAL A 175 2.50 -6.13 22.79
N LEU A 176 3.02 -6.27 21.57
CA LEU A 176 2.46 -5.62 20.37
C LEU A 176 1.08 -6.19 20.00
N GLN A 177 0.89 -7.51 20.09
CA GLN A 177 -0.41 -8.17 19.86
C GLN A 177 -1.47 -7.69 20.85
N HIS A 178 -1.13 -7.69 22.14
CA HIS A 178 -2.04 -7.20 23.18
C HIS A 178 -2.38 -5.72 22.97
N HIS A 179 -1.40 -4.89 22.59
CA HIS A 179 -1.63 -3.48 22.30
C HIS A 179 -2.65 -3.28 21.19
N ILE A 180 -2.45 -3.91 20.03
CA ILE A 180 -3.35 -3.80 18.88
C ILE A 180 -4.77 -4.28 19.22
N LYS A 181 -4.88 -5.36 20.00
CA LYS A 181 -6.18 -5.85 20.50
C LYS A 181 -6.87 -4.85 21.44
N LEU A 182 -6.10 -4.22 22.33
CA LEU A 182 -6.62 -3.26 23.31
C LEU A 182 -7.11 -1.96 22.65
N ILE A 183 -6.31 -1.38 21.75
CA ILE A 183 -6.65 -0.11 21.11
C ILE A 183 -7.73 -0.25 20.03
N ARG A 184 -7.99 -1.49 19.54
CA ARG A 184 -8.90 -1.77 18.41
C ARG A 184 -8.66 -0.84 17.20
N SER A 185 -7.42 -0.41 17.02
CA SER A 185 -7.06 0.59 16.03
C SER A 185 -7.02 -0.06 14.65
N THR A 186 -7.67 0.56 13.68
CA THR A 186 -7.55 0.22 12.25
C THR A 186 -6.25 0.73 11.62
N ASN A 187 -5.49 1.57 12.34
CA ASN A 187 -4.38 2.33 11.78
C ASN A 187 -3.00 1.73 12.10
N GLU A 188 -2.94 0.65 12.87
CA GLU A 188 -1.70 -0.06 13.17
C GLU A 188 -1.86 -1.53 12.79
N THR A 189 -0.82 -2.12 12.19
CA THR A 189 -0.83 -3.54 11.83
C THR A 189 0.44 -4.22 12.30
N LEU A 190 0.31 -5.45 12.80
CA LEU A 190 1.44 -6.33 13.00
C LEU A 190 1.93 -6.80 11.63
N VAL A 191 3.20 -6.56 11.36
CA VAL A 191 3.88 -7.01 10.14
C VAL A 191 5.16 -7.74 10.53
N GLY A 192 5.62 -8.64 9.66
CA GLY A 192 6.74 -9.53 9.92
C GLY A 192 6.44 -10.61 10.95
N GLY A 193 6.80 -11.85 10.61
CA GLY A 193 6.75 -12.97 11.56
C GLY A 193 7.71 -12.81 12.74
N ILE A 194 7.68 -13.74 13.68
CA ILE A 194 8.60 -13.76 14.82
C ILE A 194 10.00 -14.08 14.31
N PHE A 195 10.89 -13.10 14.33
CA PHE A 195 12.28 -13.21 13.84
C PHE A 195 13.30 -13.53 14.93
N ALA A 196 12.94 -13.34 16.20
CA ALA A 196 13.72 -13.78 17.36
C ALA A 196 12.79 -14.56 18.29
N ARG A 197 12.97 -15.89 18.36
CA ARG A 197 12.23 -16.72 19.32
C ARG A 197 12.87 -16.59 20.68
N GLU A 198 12.18 -15.91 21.59
CA GLU A 198 12.54 -15.83 23.00
C GLU A 198 11.50 -16.61 23.81
N ASN A 199 11.98 -17.47 24.71
CA ASN A 199 11.12 -18.21 25.62
C ASN A 199 11.01 -17.45 26.94
N TYR A 200 9.79 -17.16 27.38
CA TYR A 200 9.56 -16.60 28.70
C TYR A 200 9.69 -17.68 29.79
N GLY A 201 10.25 -17.31 30.93
CA GLY A 201 10.44 -18.20 32.07
C GLY A 201 10.23 -17.49 33.40
N ILE A 202 9.84 -18.26 34.42
CA ILE A 202 9.68 -17.77 35.78
C ILE A 202 11.01 -17.94 36.51
N ALA A 203 11.66 -16.84 36.90
CA ALA A 203 12.90 -16.87 37.64
C ALA A 203 12.66 -17.20 39.12
N LEU A 204 13.47 -18.09 39.68
CA LEU A 204 13.42 -18.51 41.08
C LEU A 204 14.84 -18.48 41.68
N PRO A 205 14.98 -18.28 43.00
CA PRO A 205 16.26 -18.47 43.68
C PRO A 205 16.84 -19.87 43.43
N LEU A 206 18.17 -19.96 43.37
CA LEU A 206 18.85 -21.23 43.16
C LEU A 206 18.44 -22.23 44.26
N GLY A 207 18.05 -23.44 43.87
CA GLY A 207 17.60 -24.47 44.82
C GLY A 207 16.16 -24.37 45.31
N SER A 208 15.34 -23.46 44.76
CA SER A 208 13.93 -23.32 45.15
C SER A 208 13.14 -24.62 44.95
N ALA A 209 12.48 -25.09 46.02
CA ALA A 209 11.58 -26.25 45.99
C ALA A 209 10.34 -26.02 45.10
N LEU A 210 9.98 -24.76 44.83
CA LEU A 210 8.84 -24.40 43.98
C LEU A 210 9.08 -24.70 42.50
N ARG A 211 10.34 -24.83 42.08
CA ARG A 211 10.69 -25.07 40.67
C ARG A 211 9.97 -26.29 40.09
N LYS A 212 9.96 -27.40 40.84
CA LYS A 212 9.32 -28.65 40.39
C LYS A 212 7.81 -28.46 40.26
N LYS A 213 7.17 -27.95 41.31
CA LYS A 213 5.73 -27.74 41.35
C LYS A 213 5.24 -26.80 40.25
N ILE A 214 5.95 -25.70 40.01
CA ILE A 214 5.60 -24.74 38.95
C ILE A 214 5.68 -25.41 37.58
N ASN A 215 6.75 -26.16 37.29
CA ASN A 215 6.90 -26.82 36.00
C ASN A 215 5.84 -27.90 35.77
N GLU A 216 5.49 -28.68 36.80
CA GLU A 216 4.41 -29.68 36.72
C GLU A 216 3.07 -29.02 36.43
N THR A 217 2.71 -27.95 37.16
CA THR A 217 1.47 -27.21 36.89
C THR A 217 1.45 -26.58 35.49
N LEU A 218 2.58 -26.05 35.01
CA LEU A 218 2.67 -25.50 33.65
C LEU A 218 2.48 -26.59 32.58
N LEU A 219 2.95 -27.82 32.82
CA LEU A 219 2.69 -28.95 31.93
C LEU A 219 1.21 -29.33 31.92
N ASP A 220 0.59 -29.42 33.10
CA ASP A 220 -0.82 -29.79 33.23
C ASP A 220 -1.75 -28.80 32.49
N ILE A 221 -1.58 -27.48 32.70
CA ILE A 221 -2.39 -26.45 32.03
C ILE A 221 -2.15 -26.38 30.51
N THR A 222 -1.00 -26.89 30.05
CA THR A 222 -0.70 -26.97 28.62
C THR A 222 -1.37 -28.20 28.02
N ALA A 223 -1.39 -29.31 28.76
CA ALA A 223 -1.98 -30.58 28.31
C ALA A 223 -3.51 -30.54 28.31
N ASP A 224 -4.14 -29.79 29.23
CA ASP A 224 -5.60 -29.70 29.35
C ASP A 224 -6.24 -28.62 28.46
N GLY A 225 -5.44 -27.82 27.75
CA GLY A 225 -5.91 -26.78 26.84
C GLY A 225 -6.19 -25.42 27.51
N THR A 226 -6.08 -25.30 28.84
CA THR A 226 -6.28 -24.04 29.56
C THR A 226 -5.33 -22.94 29.06
N TYR A 227 -4.09 -23.31 28.70
CA TYR A 227 -3.13 -22.38 28.12
C TYR A 227 -3.63 -21.75 26.82
N ASP A 228 -4.19 -22.54 25.91
CA ASP A 228 -4.66 -22.07 24.62
C ASP A 228 -5.88 -21.14 24.78
N GLU A 229 -6.78 -21.45 25.72
CA GLU A 229 -7.91 -20.57 26.06
C GLU A 229 -7.44 -19.22 26.59
N LEU A 230 -6.47 -19.22 27.51
CA LEU A 230 -5.87 -17.99 28.03
C LEU A 230 -5.17 -17.22 26.91
N TYR A 231 -4.43 -17.91 26.03
CA TYR A 231 -3.74 -17.29 24.93
C TYR A 231 -4.72 -16.58 23.98
N SER A 232 -5.78 -17.27 23.52
CA SER A 232 -6.79 -16.66 22.65
C SER A 232 -7.50 -15.48 23.33
N LYS A 233 -7.81 -15.60 24.63
CA LYS A 233 -8.43 -14.52 25.40
C LYS A 233 -7.58 -13.25 25.44
N TYR A 234 -6.28 -13.36 25.68
CA TYR A 234 -5.41 -12.17 25.85
C TYR A 234 -4.73 -11.70 24.56
N PHE A 235 -4.39 -12.59 23.64
CA PHE A 235 -3.57 -12.28 22.45
C PHE A 235 -4.29 -12.54 21.12
N GLY A 236 -5.38 -13.32 21.10
CA GLY A 236 -6.11 -13.69 19.88
C GLY A 236 -5.68 -15.05 19.32
N ASP A 237 -6.26 -15.46 18.19
CA ASP A 237 -6.01 -16.79 17.64
C ASP A 237 -4.62 -16.89 17.00
N ALA A 238 -3.85 -17.90 17.39
CA ALA A 238 -2.49 -18.14 16.89
C ALA A 238 -2.41 -18.40 15.37
N ASN A 239 -3.56 -18.56 14.69
CA ASN A 239 -3.68 -18.92 13.28
C ASN A 239 -4.23 -17.79 12.37
N SER A 240 -4.44 -16.57 12.87
CA SER A 240 -4.78 -15.44 12.00
C SER A 240 -3.51 -14.66 11.62
N GLY A 241 -2.71 -15.25 10.73
CA GLY A 241 -1.54 -14.64 10.08
C GLY A 241 -1.50 -15.02 8.62
#